data_AF-A0A329UH24-F1
#
_entry.id   AF-A0A329UH24-F1
#
_cell.length_a   1.000
_cell.length_b   1.000
_cell.length_c   1.000
_cell.angle_alpha   90.00
_cell.angle_beta   90.00
_cell.angle_gamma   90.00
#
_symmetry.space_group_name_H-M   'P 1'
#
loop_
_entity.id
_entity.type
_entity.pdbx_description
1 polymer ?
#
loop_
_entity_poly.entity_id
_entity_poly.type
_entity_poly.pdbx_seq_one_letter_code
_entity_poly.pdbx_strand_id
1 'polypeptide(L)'
;MSSYNERLEWEYQDYLKQRYEEQQAAGYDGVRKIVCGGCGRVFYTTIYTKKYCHSYWCGNQANNRRQREYRQIHRQDLVCQCCGEKFTPKRAGARYCSNACRQKDYRKRVTDAASAQNEHLDKRNVSTK
;
A
#
# COMPACT_ATOMS: atom_id res chain seq x y z
N MET A 1 22.41 -1.81 12.74
CA MET A 1 22.80 -0.59 13.49
C MET A 1 21.60 0.30 13.87
N SER A 2 20.42 -0.26 14.15
CA SER A 2 19.15 0.53 14.10
C SER A 2 18.21 0.43 15.30
N SER A 3 18.44 -0.43 16.31
CA SER A 3 17.52 -0.52 17.47
C SER A 3 18.05 0.17 18.73
N TYR A 4 19.37 0.23 18.92
CA TYR A 4 20.01 0.76 20.13
C TYR A 4 19.84 2.28 20.25
N ASN A 5 20.14 3.03 19.19
CA ASN A 5 19.97 4.49 19.17
C ASN A 5 18.51 4.94 19.28
N GLU A 6 17.53 4.14 18.82
CA GLU A 6 16.11 4.51 18.92
C GLU A 6 15.55 4.29 20.33
N ARG A 7 15.98 3.24 21.01
CA ARG A 7 15.60 2.98 22.41
C ARG A 7 16.19 4.06 23.32
N LEU A 8 17.46 4.40 23.11
CA LEU A 8 18.12 5.50 23.79
C LEU A 8 17.42 6.85 23.49
N GLU A 9 17.10 7.18 22.24
CA GLU A 9 16.40 8.45 21.98
C GLU A 9 15.04 8.55 22.70
N TRP A 10 14.35 7.43 22.94
CA TRP A 10 13.07 7.43 23.64
C TRP A 10 13.20 7.64 25.15
N GLU A 11 14.09 6.89 25.79
CA GLU A 11 14.39 7.04 27.22
C GLU A 11 14.97 8.42 27.53
N TYR A 12 15.62 9.04 26.56
CA TYR A 12 16.25 10.35 26.69
C TYR A 12 15.43 11.49 26.08
N GLN A 13 14.13 11.30 25.77
CA GLN A 13 13.31 12.40 25.24
C GLN A 13 13.21 13.58 26.20
N ASP A 14 13.11 13.33 27.51
CA ASP A 14 13.04 14.39 28.51
C ASP A 14 14.37 15.14 28.61
N TYR A 15 15.50 14.42 28.55
CA TYR A 15 16.84 15.01 28.50
C TYR A 15 17.07 15.85 27.24
N LEU A 16 16.69 15.34 26.07
CA LEU A 16 16.82 16.05 24.80
C LEU A 16 15.91 17.28 24.75
N LYS A 17 14.72 17.20 25.35
CA LYS A 17 13.83 18.34 25.52
C LYS A 17 14.48 19.42 26.38
N GLN A 18 15.01 19.04 27.54
CA GLN A 18 15.70 19.97 28.45
C GLN A 18 16.87 20.66 27.74
N ARG A 19 17.72 19.91 27.03
CA ARG A 19 18.82 20.50 26.24
C ARG A 19 18.35 21.44 25.15
N TYR A 20 17.27 21.09 24.43
CA TYR A 20 16.70 21.97 23.41
C TYR A 20 16.19 23.29 24.03
N GLU A 21 15.58 23.24 25.21
CA GLU A 21 15.09 24.42 25.93
C GLU A 21 16.24 25.29 26.45
N GLU A 22 17.29 24.68 27.01
CA GLU A 22 18.52 25.37 27.44
C GLU A 22 19.27 26.00 26.24
N GLN A 23 19.28 25.32 25.09
CA GLN A 23 19.91 25.79 23.84
C GLN A 23 19.27 27.08 23.31
N GLN A 24 17.96 27.30 23.52
CA GLN A 24 17.31 28.54 23.11
C GLN A 24 17.91 29.77 23.80
N ALA A 25 18.66 29.60 24.90
CA ALA A 25 19.35 30.65 25.61
C ALA A 25 20.85 30.81 25.24
N ALA A 26 21.52 29.77 24.71
CA ALA A 26 22.99 29.72 24.62
C ALA A 26 23.60 29.55 23.21
N GLY A 27 22.80 29.31 22.16
CA GLY A 27 23.32 29.03 20.81
C GLY A 27 23.58 27.53 20.55
N TYR A 28 23.83 27.17 19.28
CA TYR A 28 23.46 25.87 18.66
C TYR A 28 24.14 24.60 19.23
N ASP A 29 23.32 23.72 19.82
CA ASP A 29 23.67 22.43 20.45
C ASP A 29 23.27 21.20 19.60
N GLY A 30 22.81 21.43 18.37
CA GLY A 30 22.49 20.34 17.42
C GLY A 30 21.22 19.53 17.73
N VAL A 31 20.57 19.75 18.87
CA VAL A 31 19.27 19.15 19.20
C VAL A 31 18.14 19.87 18.46
N ARG A 32 17.18 19.10 17.95
CA ARG A 32 16.08 19.59 17.10
C ARG A 32 14.74 19.13 17.64
N LYS A 33 13.75 20.01 17.63
CA LYS A 33 12.33 19.71 17.89
C LYS A 33 11.60 19.50 16.56
N ILE A 34 11.10 18.29 16.32
CA ILE A 34 10.40 17.96 15.06
C ILE A 34 9.08 17.22 15.30
N VAL A 35 8.14 17.35 14.37
CA VAL A 35 6.86 16.63 14.37
C VAL A 35 7.05 15.30 13.64
N CYS A 36 6.70 14.18 14.29
CA CYS A 36 6.78 12.86 13.69
C CYS A 36 5.84 12.73 12.49
N GLY A 37 6.38 12.42 11.30
CA GLY A 37 5.57 12.24 10.08
C GLY A 37 4.63 11.02 10.09
N GLY A 38 4.79 10.11 11.06
CA GLY A 38 3.97 8.92 11.24
C GLY A 38 2.78 9.15 12.17
N CYS A 39 3.05 9.48 13.43
CA CYS A 39 2.04 9.62 14.48
C CYS A 39 1.66 11.07 14.83
N GLY A 40 2.37 12.08 14.31
CA GLY A 40 2.09 13.49 14.60
C GLY A 40 2.60 14.00 15.96
N ARG A 41 3.17 13.13 16.80
CA ARG A 41 3.77 13.56 18.07
C ARG A 41 5.05 14.37 17.85
N VAL A 42 5.23 15.42 18.65
CA VAL A 42 6.49 16.17 18.73
C VAL A 42 7.55 15.33 19.47
N PHE A 43 8.77 15.31 18.94
CA PHE A 43 9.91 14.65 19.58
C PHE A 43 11.21 15.41 19.31
N TYR A 44 12.24 15.08 20.08
CA TYR A 44 13.54 15.72 20.05
C TYR A 44 14.61 14.73 19.55
N THR A 45 15.56 15.21 18.76
CA THR A 45 16.63 14.38 18.20
C THR A 45 17.85 15.23 17.83
N THR A 46 19.02 14.63 17.89
CA THR A 46 20.26 15.21 17.35
C THR A 46 20.50 14.81 15.89
N ILE A 47 19.73 13.85 15.37
CA ILE A 47 19.90 13.29 14.02
C ILE A 47 19.17 14.17 13.00
N TYR A 48 19.93 14.83 12.12
CA TYR A 48 19.38 15.78 11.14
C TYR A 48 18.43 15.15 10.10
N THR A 49 18.60 13.87 9.77
CA THR A 49 17.77 13.15 8.78
C THR A 49 16.52 12.51 9.38
N LYS A 50 16.34 12.59 10.71
CA LYS A 50 15.26 11.91 11.41
C LYS A 50 13.91 12.53 11.01
N LYS A 51 12.93 11.67 10.74
CA LYS A 51 11.57 12.06 10.33
C LYS A 51 10.48 11.51 11.25
N TYR A 52 10.81 10.50 12.04
CA TYR A 52 9.86 9.73 12.82
C TYR A 52 10.41 9.53 14.24
N CYS A 53 9.54 9.64 15.25
CA CYS A 53 9.92 9.35 16.64
C CYS A 53 10.31 7.89 16.86
N HIS A 54 9.86 7.01 15.96
CA HIS A 54 10.34 5.64 15.85
C HIS A 54 10.43 5.27 14.37
N SER A 55 11.63 5.01 13.86
CA SER A 55 11.83 4.81 12.42
C SER A 55 11.07 3.59 11.92
N TYR A 56 11.11 2.48 12.66
CA TYR A 56 10.34 1.28 12.29
C TYR A 56 8.82 1.50 12.41
N TRP A 57 8.28 1.71 13.61
CA TRP A 57 6.82 1.77 13.81
C TRP A 57 6.15 2.95 13.10
N CYS A 58 6.62 4.17 13.34
CA CYS A 58 6.02 5.37 12.75
C CYS A 58 6.39 5.52 11.27
N GLY A 59 7.57 5.06 10.85
CA GLY A 59 7.90 4.99 9.42
C GLY A 59 7.01 4.00 8.66
N ASN A 60 6.75 2.82 9.24
CA ASN A 60 5.82 1.85 8.66
C ASN A 60 4.38 2.37 8.65
N GLN A 61 3.94 3.07 9.71
CA GLN A 61 2.63 3.72 9.75
C GLN A 61 2.48 4.75 8.62
N ALA A 62 3.46 5.64 8.46
CA ALA A 62 3.47 6.63 7.38
C ALA A 62 3.47 5.98 5.99
N ASN A 63 4.30 4.94 5.80
CA ASN A 63 4.36 4.19 4.54
C ASN A 63 3.02 3.49 4.25
N ASN A 64 2.43 2.82 5.23
CA ASN A 64 1.15 2.13 5.08
C ASN A 64 0.02 3.10 4.70
N ARG A 65 -0.01 4.30 5.29
CA ARG A 65 -0.96 5.36 4.90
C ARG A 65 -0.76 5.77 3.44
N ARG A 66 0.47 6.13 3.04
CA ARG A 66 0.78 6.50 1.65
C ARG A 66 0.42 5.40 0.66
N GLN A 67 0.71 4.14 1.00
CA GLN A 67 0.38 2.99 0.16
C GLN A 67 -1.13 2.76 0.04
N ARG A 68 -1.93 3.06 1.07
CA ARG A 68 -3.39 3.00 0.99
C ARG A 68 -3.93 4.08 0.05
N GLU A 69 -3.48 5.32 0.18
CA GLU A 69 -3.84 6.43 -0.70
C GLU A 69 -3.46 6.14 -2.15
N TYR A 70 -2.22 5.69 -2.38
CA TYR A 70 -1.74 5.27 -3.70
C TYR A 70 -2.67 4.20 -4.30
N ARG A 71 -3.00 3.14 -3.54
CA ARG A 71 -3.91 2.09 -4.01
C ARG A 71 -5.32 2.60 -4.28
N GLN A 72 -5.83 3.55 -3.50
CA GLN A 72 -7.15 4.12 -3.73
C GLN A 72 -7.18 4.93 -5.02
N ILE A 73 -6.15 5.74 -5.29
CA ILE A 73 -6.05 6.52 -6.53
C ILE A 73 -5.86 5.61 -7.75
N HIS A 74 -4.92 4.67 -7.68
CA HIS A 74 -4.51 3.88 -8.85
C HIS A 74 -5.42 2.68 -9.16
N ARG A 75 -6.39 2.39 -8.29
CA ARG A 75 -7.39 1.35 -8.54
C ARG A 75 -8.72 1.93 -9.01
N GLN A 76 -8.87 3.24 -9.11
CA GLN A 76 -10.11 3.79 -9.66
C GLN A 76 -10.24 3.42 -11.15
N ASP A 77 -11.48 3.41 -11.62
CA ASP A 77 -11.82 3.28 -13.04
C ASP A 77 -11.27 2.04 -13.77
N LEU A 78 -11.10 0.90 -13.08
CA LEU A 78 -10.82 -0.35 -13.78
C LEU A 78 -11.99 -0.72 -14.69
N VAL A 79 -11.70 -1.23 -15.88
CA VAL A 79 -12.72 -1.66 -16.83
C VAL A 79 -13.09 -3.13 -16.57
N CYS A 80 -14.38 -3.39 -16.39
CA CYS A 80 -14.89 -4.75 -16.21
C CYS A 80 -14.73 -5.56 -17.51
N GLN A 81 -14.04 -6.70 -17.45
CA GLN A 81 -13.84 -7.57 -18.62
C GLN A 81 -15.13 -8.22 -19.15
N CYS A 82 -16.22 -8.19 -18.38
CA CYS A 82 -17.49 -8.79 -18.78
C CYS A 82 -18.46 -7.77 -19.40
N CYS A 83 -18.59 -6.57 -18.81
CA CYS A 83 -19.60 -5.60 -19.21
C CYS A 83 -19.02 -4.26 -19.71
N GLY A 84 -17.71 -4.05 -19.66
CA GLY A 84 -17.07 -2.79 -20.10
C GLY A 84 -17.20 -1.62 -19.12
N GLU A 85 -18.06 -1.72 -18.11
CA GLU A 85 -18.25 -0.65 -17.13
C GLU A 85 -17.02 -0.42 -16.26
N LYS A 86 -16.79 0.86 -15.92
CA LYS A 86 -15.78 1.27 -14.95
C LYS A 86 -16.19 0.86 -13.54
N PHE A 87 -15.23 0.41 -12.75
CA PHE A 87 -15.46 0.09 -11.34
C PHE A 87 -14.20 0.29 -10.50
N THR A 88 -14.41 0.49 -9.19
CA THR A 88 -13.31 0.55 -8.21
C THR A 88 -13.20 -0.78 -7.46
N PRO A 89 -12.12 -1.56 -7.64
CA PRO A 89 -11.95 -2.85 -7.00
C PRO A 89 -11.45 -2.72 -5.56
N LYS A 90 -12.01 -3.54 -4.67
CA LYS A 90 -11.56 -3.65 -3.28
C LYS A 90 -10.21 -4.37 -3.14
N ARG A 91 -9.91 -5.31 -4.05
CA ARG A 91 -8.70 -6.16 -4.01
C ARG A 91 -7.83 -5.97 -5.24
N ALA A 92 -6.53 -6.24 -5.11
CA ALA A 92 -5.62 -6.28 -6.24
C ALA A 92 -6.03 -7.37 -7.25
N GLY A 93 -5.84 -7.10 -8.54
CA GLY A 93 -6.09 -8.07 -9.61
C GLY A 93 -7.57 -8.38 -9.87
N ALA A 94 -8.51 -7.56 -9.38
CA ALA A 94 -9.92 -7.73 -9.73
C ALA A 94 -10.15 -7.42 -11.21
N ARG A 95 -10.92 -8.28 -11.89
CA ARG A 95 -11.23 -8.18 -13.33
C ARG A 95 -12.69 -7.86 -13.65
N TYR A 96 -13.55 -7.97 -12.64
CA TYR A 96 -15.00 -7.87 -12.80
C TYR A 96 -15.59 -6.96 -11.73
N CYS A 97 -16.57 -6.14 -12.12
CA CYS A 97 -17.26 -5.22 -11.23
C CYS A 97 -18.13 -5.94 -10.18
N SER A 98 -18.57 -7.17 -10.46
CA SER A 98 -19.49 -7.93 -9.59
C SER A 98 -19.33 -9.45 -9.72
N ASN A 99 -19.90 -10.17 -8.76
CA ASN A 99 -20.02 -11.63 -8.83
C ASN A 99 -20.84 -12.08 -10.04
N ALA A 100 -21.88 -11.33 -10.41
CA ALA A 100 -22.70 -11.61 -11.59
C ALA A 100 -21.88 -11.56 -12.88
N CYS A 101 -21.07 -10.50 -13.06
CA CYS A 101 -20.16 -10.38 -14.20
C CYS A 101 -19.11 -11.51 -14.23
N ARG A 102 -18.54 -11.87 -13.06
CA ARG A 102 -17.61 -13.00 -12.98
C ARG A 102 -18.27 -14.30 -13.42
N GLN A 103 -19.49 -14.59 -12.94
CA GLN A 103 -20.21 -15.82 -13.27
C GLN A 103 -20.65 -15.85 -14.74
N LYS A 104 -21.12 -14.72 -15.28
CA LYS A 104 -21.50 -14.58 -16.70
C LYS A 104 -20.32 -14.90 -17.62
N ASP A 105 -19.18 -14.28 -17.36
CA ASP A 105 -17.96 -14.50 -18.14
C ASP A 105 -17.44 -15.94 -17.99
N TYR A 106 -17.49 -16.53 -16.78
CA TYR A 106 -17.15 -17.94 -16.57
C TYR A 106 -18.04 -18.88 -17.39
N ARG A 107 -19.37 -18.71 -17.33
CA ARG A 107 -20.32 -19.53 -18.10
C ARG A 107 -20.07 -19.43 -19.60
N LYS A 108 -19.82 -18.22 -20.11
CA LYS A 108 -19.50 -17.99 -21.52
C LYS A 108 -18.29 -18.81 -21.95
N ARG A 109 -17.18 -18.74 -21.21
CA ARG A 109 -15.95 -19.51 -21.52
C ARG A 109 -16.17 -21.02 -21.52
N VAL A 110 -16.96 -21.52 -20.57
CA VAL A 110 -17.27 -22.96 -20.49
C VAL A 110 -18.10 -23.40 -21.71
N THR A 111 -19.10 -22.62 -22.11
CA THR A 111 -19.89 -22.89 -23.30
C THR A 111 -19.04 -22.80 -24.57
N ASP A 112 -18.25 -21.74 -24.73
CA ASP A 112 -17.37 -21.56 -25.89
C ASP A 112 -16.37 -22.72 -26.02
N ALA A 113 -15.80 -23.19 -24.89
CA ALA A 113 -14.90 -24.34 -24.88
C ALA A 113 -15.60 -25.65 -25.27
N ALA A 114 -16.82 -25.88 -24.79
CA ALA A 114 -17.61 -27.05 -25.16
C ALA A 114 -17.97 -27.02 -26.66
N SER A 115 -18.38 -25.86 -27.19
CA SER A 115 -18.65 -25.67 -28.61
C SER A 115 -17.40 -25.94 -29.46
N ALA A 116 -16.24 -25.42 -29.08
CA ALA A 116 -14.99 -25.66 -29.79
C ALA A 116 -14.56 -27.14 -29.80
N GLN A 117 -14.80 -27.87 -28.71
CA GLN A 117 -14.56 -29.31 -28.64
C GLN A 117 -15.47 -30.08 -29.61
N ASN A 118 -16.75 -29.74 -29.65
CA ASN A 118 -17.71 -30.36 -30.57
C ASN A 118 -17.34 -30.10 -32.03
N GLU A 119 -17.00 -28.86 -32.40
CA GLU A 119 -16.54 -28.54 -33.76
C GLU A 119 -15.28 -29.33 -34.17
N HIS A 120 -14.36 -29.53 -33.23
CA HIS A 120 -13.14 -30.31 -33.50
C HIS A 120 -13.46 -31.79 -33.75
N LEU A 121 -14.39 -32.37 -32.99
CA LEU A 121 -14.86 -33.74 -33.19
C LEU A 121 -15.57 -33.91 -34.54
N ASP A 122 -16.45 -32.97 -34.89
CA ASP A 122 -17.17 -32.99 -36.17
C ASP A 122 -16.21 -32.94 -37.37
N LYS A 123 -15.22 -32.04 -37.34
CA LYS A 123 -14.19 -31.94 -38.38
C LYS A 123 -13.37 -33.22 -38.52
N ARG A 124 -13.07 -33.92 -37.41
CA ARG A 124 -12.36 -35.21 -37.45
C ARG A 124 -13.22 -36.32 -38.06
N ASN A 125 -14.48 -36.40 -37.68
CA ASN A 125 -15.41 -37.41 -38.19
C ASN A 125 -15.68 -37.26 -39.69
N VAL A 126 -15.70 -36.02 -40.21
CA VAL A 126 -15.80 -35.73 -41.65
C VAL A 126 -14.55 -36.16 -42.41
N SER A 127 -13.36 -36.03 -41.82
CA SER A 127 -12.10 -36.40 -42.47
C SER A 127 -11.81 -37.91 -42.49
N THR A 128 -12.55 -38.71 -41.72
CA THR A 128 -12.40 -40.18 -41.63
C THR A 128 -13.43 -40.96 -42.46
N LYS A 129 -14.28 -40.28 -43.24
CA LYS A 129 -15.20 -40.87 -44.23
C LYS A 129 -14.68 -40.60 -45.63
#